data_AF-A0A937HDK9-F1
#
_entry.id   AF-A0A937HDK9-F1
#
_cell.length_a   1.000
_cell.length_b   1.000
_cell.length_c   1.000
_cell.angle_alpha   90.00
_cell.angle_beta   90.00
_cell.angle_gamma   90.00
#
_symmetry.space_group_name_H-M   'P 1'
#
loop_
_entity.id
_entity.type
_entity.pdbx_description
1 polymer ?
#
loop_
_entity_poly.entity_id
_entity_poly.type
_entity_poly.pdbx_seq_one_letter_code
_entity_poly.pdbx_strand_id
1 'polypeptide(L)' 'MQLMCFRQVLVFGWTLAATAAMAAVPPAPKLPADAYFLMDATTGQVLVDHNGDLALPPASLTKIMTSYV' A
#
# COMPACT_ATOMS: atom_id res chain seq x y z
N MET A 1 27.07 -30.51 -30.51
CA MET A 1 26.68 -30.71 -29.09
C MET A 1 27.19 -29.62 -28.13
N GLN A 2 28.37 -29.02 -28.32
CA GLN A 2 28.91 -27.97 -27.43
C GLN A 2 28.15 -26.62 -27.49
N LEU A 3 27.62 -26.23 -28.66
CA LEU A 3 26.94 -24.95 -28.85
C LEU A 3 25.52 -24.90 -28.23
N MET A 4 24.91 -26.07 -27.99
CA MET A 4 23.55 -26.19 -27.44
C MET A 4 23.53 -26.08 -25.91
N CYS A 5 24.57 -26.61 -25.24
CA CYS A 5 24.79 -26.41 -23.80
C CYS A 5 25.08 -24.95 -23.46
N PHE A 6 25.86 -24.23 -24.28
CA PHE A 6 26.17 -22.81 -24.05
C PHE A 6 24.92 -21.93 -24.13
N ARG A 7 24.02 -22.24 -25.08
CA ARG A 7 22.71 -21.57 -25.20
C ARG A 7 21.79 -21.84 -24.00
N GLN A 8 21.82 -23.06 -23.44
CA GLN A 8 21.04 -23.41 -22.26
C GLN A 8 21.54 -22.73 -20.98
N VAL A 9 22.86 -22.60 -20.80
CA VAL A 9 23.45 -21.87 -19.67
C VAL A 9 23.06 -20.39 -19.68
N LEU A 10 23.03 -19.77 -20.88
CA LEU A 10 22.70 -18.36 -21.03
C LEU A 10 21.22 -18.06 -20.71
N VAL A 11 20.31 -18.98 -21.07
CA VAL A 11 18.88 -18.88 -20.75
C VAL A 11 18.62 -19.14 -19.26
N PHE A 12 19.32 -20.10 -18.64
CA PHE A 12 19.16 -20.40 -17.21
C PHE A 12 19.70 -19.27 -16.32
N GLY A 13 20.79 -18.63 -16.72
CA GLY A 13 21.33 -17.46 -16.03
C GLY A 13 20.38 -16.26 -16.00
N TRP A 14 19.58 -16.06 -17.04
CA TRP A 14 18.57 -14.99 -17.10
C TRP A 14 17.39 -15.22 -16.15
N THR A 15 16.99 -16.48 -15.91
CA THR A 15 15.88 -16.77 -14.99
C THR A 15 16.19 -16.49 -13.52
N LEU A 16 17.48 -16.47 -13.13
CA LEU A 16 17.89 -16.29 -11.74
C LEU A 16 17.99 -14.82 -11.32
N ALA A 17 18.06 -13.88 -12.26
CA ALA A 17 18.27 -12.46 -11.99
C ALA A 17 16.98 -11.66 -11.65
N ALA A 18 15.81 -12.29 -11.71
CA ALA A 18 14.52 -11.60 -11.63
C ALA A 18 13.91 -11.49 -10.22
N THR A 19 14.68 -11.69 -9.14
CA THR A 19 14.16 -11.45 -7.79
C THR A 19 14.08 -9.95 -7.52
N ALA A 20 12.97 -9.33 -7.93
CA ALA A 20 12.67 -7.95 -7.60
C ALA A 20 12.57 -7.79 -6.07
N ALA A 21 13.33 -6.85 -5.51
CA ALA A 21 13.25 -6.50 -4.10
C ALA A 21 11.92 -5.81 -3.82
N MET A 22 11.03 -6.45 -3.07
CA MET A 22 9.84 -5.81 -2.53
C MET A 22 10.28 -4.81 -1.46
N ALA A 23 10.12 -3.52 -1.72
CA ALA A 23 10.36 -2.48 -0.72
C ALA A 23 9.41 -2.70 0.46
N ALA A 24 9.96 -2.74 1.67
CA ALA A 24 9.16 -2.87 2.89
C ALA A 24 8.31 -1.62 3.09
N VAL A 25 7.00 -1.80 3.31
CA VAL A 25 6.10 -0.71 3.67
C VAL A 25 6.48 -0.22 5.06
N PRO A 26 6.71 1.09 5.27
CA PRO A 26 7.03 1.60 6.58
C PRO A 26 5.83 1.45 7.54
N PRO A 27 6.08 1.32 8.85
CA PRO A 27 5.00 1.39 9.82
C PRO A 27 4.31 2.77 9.78
N ALA A 28 3.04 2.81 10.14
CA ALA A 28 2.30 4.06 10.24
C ALA A 28 2.98 5.06 11.21
N PRO A 29 3.01 6.36 10.87
CA PRO A 29 3.57 7.38 11.75
C PRO A 29 2.70 7.57 12.99
N LYS A 30 3.34 7.97 14.09
CA LYS A 30 2.60 8.39 15.30
C LYS A 30 2.14 9.83 15.11
N LEU A 31 0.84 10.05 15.14
CA LEU A 31 0.22 11.38 15.04
C LEU A 31 -0.33 11.81 16.41
N PRO A 32 -0.21 13.08 16.80
CA PRO A 32 -0.84 13.62 18.00
C PRO A 32 -2.33 13.89 17.74
N ALA A 33 -3.10 12.83 17.51
CA ALA A 33 -4.54 12.89 17.24
C ALA A 33 -5.26 11.70 17.89
N ASP A 34 -6.50 11.92 18.35
CA ASP A 34 -7.30 10.88 19.00
C ASP A 34 -7.72 9.77 18.02
N ALA A 35 -8.02 10.13 16.77
CA ALA A 35 -8.37 9.22 15.68
C ALA A 35 -7.85 9.74 14.33
N TYR A 36 -7.45 8.82 13.44
CA TYR A 36 -7.09 9.12 12.06
C TYR A 36 -7.25 7.88 11.16
N PHE A 37 -7.51 8.13 9.88
CA PHE A 37 -7.82 7.10 8.91
C PHE A 37 -7.21 7.46 7.56
N LEU A 38 -6.54 6.50 6.91
CA LEU A 38 -5.97 6.65 5.58
C LEU A 38 -6.51 5.54 4.68
N MET A 39 -7.19 5.96 3.61
CA MET A 39 -7.80 5.07 2.63
C MET A 39 -7.42 5.51 1.22
N ASP A 40 -7.12 4.54 0.38
CA ASP A 40 -6.97 4.77 -1.05
C ASP A 40 -8.33 5.11 -1.66
N ALA A 41 -8.44 6.27 -2.30
CA ALA A 41 -9.72 6.77 -2.80
C ALA A 41 -10.28 5.99 -4.01
N THR A 42 -9.43 5.28 -4.76
CA THR A 42 -9.84 4.58 -5.99
C THR A 42 -10.33 3.16 -5.69
N THR A 43 -9.61 2.46 -4.82
CA THR A 43 -9.85 1.05 -4.47
C THR A 43 -10.66 0.90 -3.19
N GLY A 44 -10.66 1.93 -2.34
CA GLY A 44 -11.21 1.88 -1.00
C GLY A 44 -10.37 1.06 -0.01
N GLN A 45 -9.14 0.71 -0.36
CA GLN A 45 -8.25 -0.01 0.54
C GLN A 45 -7.87 0.87 1.75
N VAL A 46 -8.11 0.37 2.95
CA VAL A 46 -7.62 1.01 4.18
C VAL A 46 -6.14 0.71 4.34
N LEU A 47 -5.33 1.76 4.41
CA LEU A 47 -3.88 1.68 4.58
C LEU A 47 -3.48 1.86 6.05
N VAL A 48 -4.20 2.72 6.77
CA VAL A 48 -3.99 2.99 8.19
C VAL A 48 -5.33 3.25 8.86
N ASP A 49 -5.54 2.62 10.01
CA ASP A 49 -6.69 2.84 10.87
C ASP A 49 -6.20 3.00 12.32
N HIS A 50 -6.51 4.15 12.90
CA HIS A 50 -6.29 4.39 14.31
C HIS A 50 -7.57 5.00 14.89
N ASN A 51 -8.33 4.17 15.62
CA ASN A 51 -9.61 4.54 16.23
C ASN A 51 -10.64 5.05 15.20
N GLY A 52 -10.67 4.51 13.97
CA GLY A 52 -11.58 4.96 12.91
C GLY A 52 -13.08 4.88 13.26
N ASP A 53 -13.47 3.88 14.07
CA ASP A 53 -14.85 3.68 14.51
C ASP A 53 -15.19 4.40 15.82
N LEU A 54 -14.24 5.13 16.42
CA LEU A 54 -14.47 5.87 17.65
C LEU A 54 -15.40 7.06 17.38
N ALA A 55 -16.56 7.08 18.04
CA ALA A 55 -17.50 8.19 17.92
C ALA A 55 -16.91 9.48 18.55
N LEU A 56 -16.59 10.45 17.69
CA LEU A 56 -16.07 11.77 18.06
C LEU A 56 -16.98 12.89 17.50
N PRO A 57 -17.05 14.06 18.15
CA PRO A 57 -17.83 15.19 17.64
C PRO A 57 -17.24 15.73 16.31
N PRO A 58 -17.99 15.70 15.20
CA PRO A 58 -17.46 16.05 13.87
C PRO A 58 -17.29 17.56 13.62
N ALA A 59 -17.85 18.43 14.46
CA ALA A 59 -17.82 19.89 14.28
C ALA A 59 -18.15 20.32 12.83
N SER A 60 -17.29 21.09 12.18
CA SER A 60 -17.48 21.55 10.80
C SER A 60 -17.43 20.45 9.74
N LEU A 61 -16.92 19.25 10.04
CA LEU A 61 -16.92 18.11 9.11
C LEU A 61 -18.33 17.66 8.74
N THR A 62 -19.33 17.96 9.59
CA THR A 62 -20.75 17.75 9.26
C THR A 62 -21.17 18.39 7.94
N LYS A 63 -20.51 19.49 7.54
CA LYS A 63 -20.76 20.18 6.27
C LYS A 63 -20.47 19.30 5.05
N ILE A 64 -19.60 18.30 5.17
CA ILE A 64 -19.34 17.33 4.10
C ILE A 64 -20.63 16.60 3.74
N MET A 65 -21.36 16.12 4.74
CA MET A 65 -22.66 15.45 4.53
C MET A 65 -23.73 16.41 4.03
N THR A 66 -23.76 17.65 4.53
CA THR A 66 -24.71 18.66 4.02
C THR A 66 -24.45 19.02 2.56
N SER A 67 -23.20 19.07 2.12
CA SER A 67 -22.86 19.33 0.71
C SER A 67 -23.16 18.16 -0.22
N TYR A 68 -23.33 16.96 0.33
CA TYR A 68 -23.56 15.74 -0.42
C TYR A 68 -25.04 15.55 -0.82
N VAL A 69 -25.97 16.08 -0.02
CA VAL A 69 -27.44 15.98 -0.22
C VAL A 69 -27.97 17.23 -0.90
#